data_AF-A0A1G6M8Y8-F1
#
_entry.id   AF-A0A1G6M8Y8-F1
#
_cell.length_a   1.000
_cell.length_b   1.000
_cell.length_c   1.000
_cell.angle_alpha   90.00
_cell.angle_beta   90.00
_cell.angle_gamma   90.00
#
_symmetry.space_group_name_H-M   'P 1'
#
loop_
_entity.id
_entity.type
_entity.pdbx_description
1 polymer ?
#
loop_
_entity_poly.entity_id
_entity_poly.type
_entity_poly.pdbx_seq_one_letter_code
_entity_poly.pdbx_strand_id
1 'polypeptide(L)'
;MTENIYLNARAADKAEDTALADFLCYVNGGKAGSEFTQAIDAETKRVTNDEDWRERYVTWEMDLKIIQEDAEKKGEKRGEKKGRLAGKKEKAIEIAKSLKEKGKLSDSEIAEVTALPLREVAAL
;
A
#
# COMPACT_ATOMS: atom_id res chain seq x y z
N MET A 1 -15.16 31.50 25.48
CA MET A 1 -16.42 31.16 26.18
C MET A 1 -17.27 30.41 25.19
N THR A 2 -17.77 29.24 25.56
CA THR A 2 -18.64 28.42 24.72
C THR A 2 -20.04 28.54 25.31
N GLU A 3 -20.99 29.07 24.55
CA GLU A 3 -22.38 29.19 24.98
C GLU A 3 -23.15 27.94 24.55
N ASN A 4 -23.86 27.33 25.50
CA ASN A 4 -24.69 26.18 25.22
C ASN A 4 -26.09 26.66 24.83
N ILE A 5 -26.47 26.43 23.58
CA ILE A 5 -27.80 26.75 23.06
C ILE A 5 -28.65 25.48 23.12
N TYR A 6 -29.81 25.58 23.79
CA TYR A 6 -30.78 24.49 23.88
C TYR A 6 -31.97 24.81 22.96
N LEU A 7 -32.21 23.94 21.99
CA LEU A 7 -33.29 24.10 21.00
C LEU A 7 -34.43 23.13 21.31
N ASN A 8 -35.65 23.65 21.39
CA ASN A 8 -36.87 22.82 21.50
C ASN A 8 -37.48 22.61 20.10
N ALA A 9 -37.07 21.55 19.43
CA ALA A 9 -37.50 21.24 18.06
C ALA A 9 -39.02 20.98 17.91
N ARG A 10 -39.73 20.64 19.01
CA ARG A 10 -41.18 20.41 18.99
C ARG A 10 -42.01 21.69 19.07
N ALA A 11 -41.41 22.83 19.39
CA ALA A 11 -42.09 24.11 19.51
C ALA A 11 -42.13 24.90 18.19
N ALA A 12 -41.96 24.23 17.06
CA ALA A 12 -41.97 24.88 15.74
C ALA A 12 -43.30 25.59 15.44
N ASP A 13 -44.40 25.06 15.96
CA ASP A 13 -45.76 25.65 15.89
C ASP A 13 -45.91 26.96 16.68
N LYS A 14 -44.98 27.22 17.61
CA LYS A 14 -44.97 28.40 18.49
C LYS A 14 -43.89 29.41 18.11
N ALA A 15 -43.11 29.15 17.07
CA ALA A 15 -42.12 30.09 16.57
C ALA A 15 -42.83 31.18 15.76
N GLU A 16 -42.62 32.45 16.15
CA GLU A 16 -43.16 33.61 15.43
C GLU A 16 -42.44 33.83 14.08
N ASP A 17 -41.17 33.42 14.01
CA ASP A 17 -40.36 33.48 12.78
C ASP A 17 -40.54 32.19 11.97
N THR A 18 -41.05 32.33 10.75
CA THR A 18 -41.25 31.25 9.79
C THR A 18 -39.95 30.50 9.47
N ALA A 19 -38.82 31.20 9.34
CA ALA A 19 -37.53 30.57 9.05
C ALA A 19 -37.03 29.71 10.23
N LEU A 20 -37.29 30.16 11.46
CA LEU A 20 -37.00 29.38 12.67
C LEU A 20 -37.94 28.18 12.80
N ALA A 21 -39.23 28.34 12.50
CA ALA A 21 -40.20 27.26 12.49
C ALA A 21 -39.80 26.14 11.51
N ASP A 22 -39.41 26.52 10.29
CA ASP A 22 -38.95 25.59 9.25
C ASP A 22 -37.67 24.86 9.66
N PHE A 23 -36.71 25.56 10.27
CA PHE A 23 -35.50 24.95 10.79
C PHE A 23 -35.79 23.94 11.92
N LEU A 24 -36.65 24.30 12.88
CA LEU A 24 -37.05 23.39 13.97
C LEU A 24 -37.82 22.17 13.42
N CYS A 25 -38.65 22.35 12.40
CA CYS A 25 -39.31 21.24 11.69
C CYS A 25 -38.32 20.31 11.00
N TYR A 26 -37.30 20.88 10.35
CA TYR A 26 -36.22 20.10 9.72
C TYR A 26 -35.44 19.30 10.77
N VAL A 27 -35.07 19.90 11.90
CA VAL A 27 -34.38 19.21 13.01
C VAL A 27 -35.26 18.13 13.65
N ASN A 28 -36.57 18.35 13.77
CA ASN A 28 -37.49 17.40 14.40
C ASN A 28 -37.91 16.24 13.48
N GLY A 29 -38.01 16.45 12.16
CA GLY A 29 -38.65 15.49 11.24
C GLY A 29 -37.99 15.34 9.87
N GLY A 30 -36.85 15.99 9.61
CA GLY A 30 -36.04 15.83 8.39
C GLY A 30 -36.66 16.39 7.10
N LYS A 31 -37.80 17.10 7.19
CA LYS A 31 -38.44 17.71 6.01
C LYS A 31 -37.87 19.11 5.77
N ALA A 32 -37.16 19.28 4.66
CA ALA A 32 -36.60 20.59 4.28
C ALA A 32 -37.70 21.46 3.64
N GLY A 33 -38.18 22.46 4.37
CA GLY A 33 -39.22 23.39 3.92
C GLY A 33 -38.68 24.68 3.32
N SER A 34 -37.50 25.13 3.77
CA SER A 34 -36.88 26.40 3.39
C SER A 34 -35.57 26.22 2.63
N GLU A 35 -35.15 27.24 1.87
CA GLU A 35 -33.85 27.25 1.15
C GLU A 35 -32.68 26.93 2.09
N PHE A 36 -32.72 27.44 3.32
CA PHE A 36 -31.70 27.18 4.33
C PHE A 36 -31.63 25.69 4.71
N THR A 37 -32.76 25.07 5.00
CA THR A 37 -32.80 23.63 5.35
C THR A 37 -32.41 22.73 4.17
N GLN A 38 -32.71 23.14 2.94
CA GLN A 38 -32.28 22.44 1.73
C GLN A 38 -30.76 22.55 1.51
N ALA A 39 -30.17 23.71 1.79
CA ALA A 39 -28.71 23.89 1.73
C ALA A 39 -27.98 23.01 2.77
N ILE A 40 -28.52 22.90 3.99
CA ILE A 40 -27.99 21.99 5.02
C ILE A 40 -28.09 20.53 4.57
N ASP A 41 -29.22 20.14 3.98
CA ASP A 41 -29.44 18.77 3.50
C ASP A 41 -28.48 18.43 2.34
N ALA A 42 -28.26 19.37 1.41
CA ALA A 42 -27.31 19.21 0.32
C ALA A 42 -25.86 19.07 0.82
N GLU A 43 -25.45 19.89 1.80
CA GLU A 43 -24.11 19.81 2.38
C GLU A 43 -23.93 18.54 3.22
N THR A 44 -24.96 18.14 3.97
CA THR A 44 -24.97 16.87 4.71
C THR A 44 -24.85 15.70 3.74
N LYS A 45 -25.58 15.72 2.62
CA LYS A 45 -25.45 14.72 1.55
C LYS A 45 -24.09 14.77 0.89
N ARG A 46 -23.46 15.92 0.72
CA ARG A 46 -22.09 16.04 0.18
C ARG A 46 -21.05 15.39 1.11
N VAL A 47 -21.16 15.64 2.42
CA VAL A 47 -20.27 15.07 3.43
C VAL A 47 -20.55 13.59 3.67
N THR A 48 -21.82 13.19 3.62
CA THR A 48 -22.29 11.80 3.80
C THR A 48 -22.24 11.01 2.50
N ASN A 49 -22.07 11.65 1.33
CA ASN A 49 -21.65 10.98 0.09
C ASN A 49 -20.19 10.60 0.24
N ASP A 50 -20.09 9.55 1.03
CA ASP A 50 -19.05 8.61 1.25
C ASP A 50 -18.70 7.90 -0.11
N GLU A 51 -18.77 8.56 -1.25
CA GLU A 51 -18.23 8.08 -2.53
C GLU A 51 -16.74 8.43 -2.60
N ASP A 52 -16.40 9.62 -2.12
CA ASP A 52 -15.04 10.15 -2.06
C ASP A 52 -14.07 9.27 -1.25
N TRP A 53 -14.48 8.69 -0.11
CA TRP A 53 -13.62 7.74 0.62
C TRP A 53 -13.65 6.33 0.00
N ARG A 54 -14.80 5.87 -0.54
CA ARG A 54 -14.90 4.55 -1.19
C ARG A 54 -14.00 4.49 -2.41
N GLU A 55 -14.03 5.54 -3.24
CA GLU A 55 -13.16 5.68 -4.40
C GLU A 55 -11.70 5.76 -3.96
N ARG A 56 -11.35 6.64 -3.00
CA ARG A 56 -9.98 6.72 -2.46
C ARG A 56 -9.48 5.41 -1.88
N TYR A 57 -10.34 4.66 -1.19
CA TYR A 57 -10.00 3.36 -0.61
C TYR A 57 -9.73 2.31 -1.69
N VAL A 58 -10.62 2.20 -2.69
CA VAL A 58 -10.44 1.27 -3.82
C VAL A 58 -9.17 1.60 -4.62
N THR A 59 -8.91 2.87 -4.91
CA THR A 59 -7.68 3.30 -5.57
C THR A 59 -6.45 2.91 -4.75
N TRP A 60 -6.48 3.16 -3.44
CA TRP A 60 -5.37 2.83 -2.57
C TRP A 60 -5.09 1.32 -2.48
N GLU A 61 -6.13 0.48 -2.40
CA GLU A 61 -5.97 -0.98 -2.44
C GLU A 61 -5.40 -1.47 -3.78
N MET A 62 -5.83 -0.88 -4.89
CA MET A 62 -5.28 -1.19 -6.22
C MET A 62 -3.80 -0.81 -6.31
N ASP A 63 -3.42 0.39 -5.84
CA ASP A 63 -2.04 0.85 -5.83
C ASP A 63 -1.15 -0.06 -4.97
N LEU A 64 -1.63 -0.44 -3.77
CA LEU A 64 -0.92 -1.38 -2.91
C LEU A 64 -0.69 -2.73 -3.59
N LYS A 65 -1.70 -3.26 -4.29
CA LYS A 65 -1.59 -4.52 -5.01
C LYS A 65 -0.56 -4.43 -6.13
N ILE A 66 -0.56 -3.35 -6.91
CA ILE A 66 0.43 -3.11 -7.97
C ILE A 66 1.84 -3.06 -7.38
N ILE A 67 2.03 -2.32 -6.28
CA ILE A 67 3.32 -2.21 -5.59
C ILE A 67 3.80 -3.57 -5.09
N GLN A 68 2.90 -4.38 -4.53
CA GLN A 68 3.22 -5.71 -4.02
C GLN A 68 3.62 -6.67 -5.14
N GLU A 69 2.86 -6.72 -6.24
CA GLU A 69 3.18 -7.55 -7.40
C GLU A 69 4.53 -7.16 -8.02
N ASP A 70 4.81 -5.86 -8.11
CA ASP A 70 6.09 -5.36 -8.60
C ASP A 70 7.25 -5.71 -7.67
N ALA A 71 7.04 -5.64 -6.36
CA ALA A 71 8.03 -6.03 -5.37
C ALA A 71 8.33 -7.53 -5.45
N GLU A 72 7.30 -8.37 -5.61
CA GLU A 72 7.43 -9.82 -5.77
C GLU A 72 8.20 -10.17 -7.04
N LYS A 73 7.82 -9.61 -8.20
CA LYS A 73 8.54 -9.80 -9.48
C LYS A 73 10.00 -9.37 -9.40
N LYS A 74 10.29 -8.25 -8.73
CA LYS A 74 11.67 -7.77 -8.50
C LYS A 74 12.43 -8.73 -7.57
N GLY A 75 11.76 -9.23 -6.54
CA GLY A 75 12.28 -10.22 -5.59
C GLY A 75 12.67 -11.51 -6.28
N GLU A 76 11.77 -12.08 -7.09
CA GLU A 76 11.99 -13.31 -7.85
C GLU A 76 13.17 -13.16 -8.82
N LYS A 77 13.19 -12.11 -9.66
CA LYS A 77 14.31 -11.85 -10.58
C LYS A 77 15.65 -11.69 -9.86
N ARG A 78 15.67 -11.01 -8.70
CA ARG A 78 16.87 -10.86 -7.89
C ARG A 78 17.30 -12.21 -7.30
N GLY A 79 16.35 -13.00 -6.82
CA GLY A 79 16.56 -14.34 -6.29
C GLY A 79 17.16 -15.27 -7.34
N GLU A 80 16.56 -15.34 -8.52
CA GLU A 80 17.03 -16.16 -9.63
C GLU A 80 18.45 -15.77 -10.06
N LYS A 81 18.74 -14.47 -10.21
CA LYS A 81 20.08 -14.00 -10.55
C LYS A 81 21.11 -14.37 -9.49
N LYS A 82 20.79 -14.19 -8.20
CA LYS A 82 21.68 -14.56 -7.10
C LYS A 82 21.89 -16.07 -7.04
N GLY A 83 20.83 -16.85 -7.15
CA GLY A 83 20.89 -18.32 -7.14
C GLY A 83 21.72 -18.87 -8.30
N ARG A 84 21.53 -18.33 -9.51
CA ARG A 84 22.33 -18.71 -10.69
C ARG A 84 23.81 -18.40 -10.51
N LEU A 85 24.15 -17.26 -9.92
CA LEU A 85 25.55 -16.90 -9.64
C LEU A 85 26.15 -17.79 -8.55
N ALA A 86 25.40 -18.04 -7.46
CA ALA A 86 25.83 -18.91 -6.37
C ALA A 86 26.08 -20.34 -6.87
N GLY A 87 25.13 -20.92 -7.61
CA GLY A 87 25.27 -22.27 -8.17
C GLY A 87 26.42 -22.40 -9.17
N LYS A 88 26.67 -21.36 -10.01
CA LYS A 88 27.85 -21.33 -10.87
C LYS A 88 29.16 -21.34 -10.06
N LYS A 89 29.23 -20.53 -9.00
CA LYS A 89 30.41 -20.48 -8.13
C LYS A 89 30.61 -21.80 -7.39
N GLU A 90 29.56 -22.38 -6.83
CA GLU A 90 29.59 -23.65 -6.10
C GLU A 90 30.05 -24.80 -7.00
N LYS A 91 29.50 -24.89 -8.22
CA LYS A 91 29.96 -25.87 -9.22
C LYS A 91 31.42 -25.66 -9.63
N ALA A 92 31.86 -24.41 -9.80
CA ALA A 92 33.27 -24.12 -10.12
C ALA A 92 34.20 -24.59 -8.99
N ILE A 93 33.80 -24.40 -7.72
CA ILE A 93 34.53 -24.87 -6.55
C ILE A 93 34.57 -26.41 -6.50
N GLU A 94 33.46 -27.08 -6.74
CA GLU A 94 33.39 -28.54 -6.77
C GLU A 94 34.30 -29.14 -7.85
N ILE A 95 34.30 -28.53 -9.05
CA ILE A 95 35.20 -28.92 -10.14
C ILE A 95 36.66 -28.69 -9.72
N ALA A 96 36.98 -27.54 -9.13
CA ALA A 96 38.35 -27.23 -8.69
C ALA A 96 38.85 -28.27 -7.65
N LYS A 97 38.03 -28.63 -6.65
CA LYS A 97 38.34 -29.69 -5.68
C LYS A 97 38.61 -31.02 -6.37
N SER A 98 37.72 -31.42 -7.28
CA SER A 98 37.86 -32.68 -8.03
C SER A 98 39.13 -32.72 -8.89
N LEU A 99 39.58 -31.57 -9.41
CA LEU A 99 40.82 -31.47 -10.19
C LEU A 99 42.06 -31.51 -9.28
N LYS A 100 42.02 -30.88 -8.10
CA LYS A 100 43.08 -30.97 -7.08
C LYS A 100 43.27 -32.41 -6.60
N GLU A 101 42.18 -33.10 -6.30
CA GLU A 101 42.22 -34.51 -5.87
C GLU A 101 42.86 -35.43 -6.93
N LYS A 102 42.63 -35.15 -8.22
CA LYS A 102 43.25 -35.90 -9.31
C LYS A 102 44.75 -35.63 -9.47
N GLY A 103 45.28 -34.52 -8.93
CA GLY A 103 46.71 -34.22 -8.85
C GLY A 103 47.43 -34.03 -10.18
N LYS A 104 46.71 -33.80 -11.28
CA LYS A 104 47.29 -33.71 -12.64
C LYS A 104 47.50 -32.28 -13.17
N LEU A 105 46.97 -31.28 -12.46
CA LEU A 105 47.00 -29.87 -12.85
C LEU A 105 47.55 -29.04 -11.69
N SER A 106 48.26 -27.97 -12.02
CA SER A 106 48.69 -26.96 -11.05
C SER A 106 47.52 -26.07 -10.61
N ASP A 107 47.63 -25.44 -9.44
CA ASP A 107 46.62 -24.50 -8.94
C ASP A 107 46.35 -23.33 -9.92
N SER A 108 47.36 -22.95 -10.71
CA SER A 108 47.22 -21.92 -11.76
C SER A 108 46.34 -22.39 -12.91
N GLU A 109 46.55 -23.62 -13.40
CA GLU A 109 45.74 -24.19 -14.49
C GLU A 109 44.30 -24.44 -14.03
N ILE A 110 44.12 -24.87 -12.77
CA ILE A 110 42.78 -25.07 -12.19
C ILE A 110 42.03 -23.74 -12.06
N ALA A 111 42.71 -22.67 -11.63
CA ALA A 111 42.12 -21.32 -11.55
C ALA A 111 41.66 -20.81 -12.93
N GLU A 112 42.45 -21.05 -13.97
CA GLU A 112 42.09 -20.68 -15.35
C GLU A 112 40.86 -21.45 -15.84
N VAL A 113 40.83 -22.78 -15.67
CA VAL A 113 39.72 -23.64 -16.13
C VAL A 113 38.42 -23.36 -15.39
N THR A 114 38.49 -23.08 -14.09
CA THR A 114 37.30 -22.85 -13.25
C THR A 114 36.89 -21.39 -13.15
N ALA A 115 37.66 -20.47 -13.74
CA ALA A 115 37.51 -19.03 -13.62
C ALA A 115 37.41 -18.56 -12.16
N LEU A 116 38.04 -19.29 -11.24
CA LEU A 116 38.15 -18.92 -9.83
C LEU A 116 39.43 -18.12 -9.58
N PRO A 117 39.45 -17.22 -8.60
CA PRO A 117 40.67 -16.57 -8.17
C PRO A 117 41.70 -17.59 -7.70
N LEU A 118 42.98 -17.42 -8.08
CA LEU A 118 44.06 -18.31 -7.66
C LEU A 118 44.12 -18.50 -6.14
N ARG A 119 43.86 -17.44 -5.38
CA ARG A 119 43.78 -17.49 -3.91
C ARG A 119 42.67 -18.41 -3.40
N GLU A 120 41.50 -18.42 -4.07
CA GLU A 120 40.42 -19.33 -3.70
C GLU A 120 40.82 -20.77 -3.98
N VAL A 121 41.40 -21.05 -5.16
CA VAL A 121 41.84 -22.41 -5.55
C VAL A 121 42.98 -22.94 -4.65
N ALA A 122 43.95 -22.10 -4.31
CA ALA A 122 45.04 -22.49 -3.40
C ALA A 122 44.54 -22.84 -1.99
N ALA A 123 43.41 -22.26 -1.57
CA ALA A 123 42.80 -22.50 -0.27
C ALA A 123 41.81 -23.69 -0.24
N LEU A 124 41.46 -24.28 -1.41
CA LEU A 124 40.66 -25.50 -1.51
C LEU A 124 41.45 -26.75 -1.16
#